data_AF-A0A7C7EBT3-F1
#
_entry.id   AF-A0A7C7EBT3-F1
#
_cell.length_a   1.000
_cell.length_b   1.000
_cell.length_c   1.000
_cell.angle_alpha   90.00
_cell.angle_beta   90.00
_cell.angle_gamma   90.00
#
_symmetry.space_group_name_H-M   'P 1'
#
loop_
_entity.id
_entity.type
_entity.pdbx_description
1 polymer ?
#
loop_
_entity_poly.entity_id
_entity_poly.type
_entity_poly.pdbx_seq_one_letter_code
_entity_poly.pdbx_strand_id
1 'polypeptide(L)' 'MGRKNCKYDINLSMPTSDEELKNLRKKILKALEKLMKEQIRSLAMSDKEKKSYYDDIMKNILSFKELDQK' A
#
# COMPACT_ATOMS: atom_id res chain seq x y z
N MET A 1 -2.58 2.82 -28.02
CA MET A 1 -3.15 2.10 -26.86
C MET A 1 -3.14 3.03 -25.66
N GLY A 2 -4.31 3.50 -25.21
CA GLY A 2 -4.41 4.50 -24.14
C GLY A 2 -3.98 3.94 -22.79
N ARG A 3 -3.03 4.60 -22.13
CA ARG A 3 -2.64 4.31 -20.74
C ARG A 3 -3.88 4.54 -19.86
N LYS A 4 -4.46 3.46 -19.32
CA LYS A 4 -5.48 3.55 -18.27
C LYS A 4 -4.83 4.22 -17.07
N ASN A 5 -5.14 5.49 -16.83
CA ASN A 5 -4.84 6.13 -15.56
C ASN A 5 -5.64 5.38 -14.48
N CYS A 6 -4.97 4.52 -13.70
CA CYS A 6 -5.53 3.99 -12.47
C CYS A 6 -5.66 5.15 -11.47
N LYS A 7 -6.79 5.88 -11.55
CA LYS A 7 -7.18 6.81 -10.49
C LYS A 7 -7.57 5.98 -9.27
N TYR A 8 -6.71 5.99 -8.27
CA TYR A 8 -7.03 5.50 -6.94
C TYR A 8 -7.67 6.66 -6.17
N ASP A 9 -9.00 6.79 -6.22
CA ASP A 9 -9.72 7.77 -5.41
C ASP A 9 -9.79 7.27 -3.97
N ILE A 10 -8.95 7.82 -3.10
CA ILE A 10 -9.04 7.64 -1.66
C ILE A 10 -9.84 8.84 -1.13
N ASN A 11 -11.15 8.65 -0.92
CA ASN A 11 -11.96 9.62 -0.19
C ASN A 11 -11.49 9.64 1.28
N LEU A 12 -10.65 10.61 1.61
CA LEU A 12 -10.18 10.87 2.96
C LEU A 12 -11.21 11.74 3.68
N SER A 13 -12.19 11.10 4.33
CA SER A 13 -12.99 11.75 5.36
C SER A 13 -12.18 11.77 6.66
N MET A 14 -12.15 12.90 7.37
CA MET A 14 -11.54 13.00 8.69
C MET A 14 -12.19 11.96 9.62
N PRO A 15 -11.46 10.95 10.12
CA PRO A 15 -12.05 9.93 10.97
C PRO A 15 -12.41 10.56 12.33
N THR A 16 -13.62 10.31 12.79
CA THR A 16 -14.19 10.84 14.02
C THR A 16 -14.12 9.86 15.19
N SER A 17 -13.74 8.61 14.91
CA SER A 17 -13.56 7.56 15.91
C SER A 17 -12.30 6.70 15.64
N ASP A 18 -11.81 6.05 16.70
CA ASP A 18 -10.73 5.07 16.62
C ASP A 18 -11.06 3.89 15.69
N GLU A 19 -12.35 3.55 15.59
CA GLU A 19 -12.83 2.48 14.72
C GLU A 19 -12.76 2.89 13.23
N GLU A 20 -13.09 4.15 12.93
CA GLU A 20 -12.91 4.74 11.62
C GLU A 20 -11.43 4.87 11.24
N LEU A 21 -10.56 5.25 12.18
CA LEU A 21 -9.11 5.26 12.01
C LEU A 21 -8.57 3.87 11.65
N LYS A 22 -8.99 2.83 12.39
CA LYS A 22 -8.61 1.43 12.09
C LYS A 22 -9.09 0.99 10.71
N ASN A 23 -10.32 1.34 10.34
CA ASN A 23 -10.86 1.02 9.02
C ASN A 23 -10.17 1.78 7.89
N LEU A 24 -9.84 3.05 8.10
CA LEU A 24 -9.06 3.86 7.16
C LEU A 24 -7.65 3.28 6.97
N ARG A 25 -6.97 2.90 8.06
CA ARG A 25 -5.67 2.22 8.02
C ARG A 25 -5.73 0.93 7.20
N LYS A 26 -6.75 0.09 7.41
CA LYS A 26 -6.96 -1.13 6.60
C LYS A 26 -7.15 -0.82 5.11
N LYS A 27 -7.95 0.21 4.78
CA LYS A 27 -8.19 0.63 3.38
C LYS A 27 -6.91 1.13 2.72
N ILE A 28 -6.13 1.96 3.42
CA ILE A 28 -4.85 2.49 2.92
C ILE A 28 -3.86 1.35 2.69
N LEU A 29 -3.68 0.44 3.66
CA LEU A 29 -2.79 -0.71 3.49
C LEU A 29 -3.19 -1.59 2.30
N LYS A 30 -4.48 -1.86 2.13
CA LYS A 30 -4.98 -2.65 1.00
C LYS A 30 -4.77 -1.96 -0.36
N ALA A 31 -4.98 -0.65 -0.42
CA ALA A 31 -4.71 0.14 -1.62
C ALA A 31 -3.22 0.13 -1.98
N LEU A 32 -2.37 0.29 -0.96
CA LEU A 32 -0.92 0.27 -1.11
C LEU A 32 -0.40 -1.10 -1.55
N GLU A 33 -0.88 -2.20 -0.95
CA GLU A 33 -0.54 -3.56 -1.41
C GLU A 33 -0.86 -3.78 -2.88
N LYS A 34 -2.01 -3.29 -3.33
CA LYS A 34 -2.43 -3.41 -4.73
C LYS A 34 -1.52 -2.61 -5.65
N LEU A 35 -1.22 -1.36 -5.29
CA LEU A 35 -0.32 -0.49 -6.04
C LEU A 35 1.08 -1.12 -6.15
N MET A 36 1.63 -1.60 -5.03
CA MET A 36 2.95 -2.23 -5.00
C MET A 36 3.00 -3.49 -5.87
N LYS A 37 1.98 -4.35 -5.80
CA LYS A 37 1.91 -5.55 -6.66
C LYS A 37 1.86 -5.20 -8.15
N GLU A 38 1.13 -4.16 -8.54
CA GLU A 38 1.09 -3.69 -9.94
C GLU A 38 2.44 -3.15 -10.38
N GLN A 39 3.09 -2.32 -9.56
CA GLN A 39 4.41 -1.76 -9.86
C GLN A 39 5.46 -2.87 -9.99
N ILE A 40 5.51 -3.82 -9.04
CA ILE A 40 6.50 -4.90 -9.05
C ILE A 40 6.28 -5.86 -10.21
N ARG A 41 5.02 -6.12 -10.60
CA ARG A 41 4.72 -6.91 -11.82
C ARG A 41 5.31 -6.27 -13.07
N SER A 42 5.31 -4.93 -13.14
CA SER A 42 5.85 -4.19 -14.28
C SER A 42 7.38 -4.18 -14.37
N LEU A 43 8.09 -4.58 -13.31
CA LEU A 43 9.55 -4.65 -13.30
C LEU A 43 10.05 -5.80 -14.18
N ALA A 44 11.12 -5.54 -14.93
CA ALA A 44 11.83 -6.54 -15.73
C ALA A 44 12.81 -7.35 -14.86
N MET A 45 12.28 -8.01 -13.82
CA MET A 45 13.04 -8.86 -12.89
C MET A 45 12.42 -10.26 -12.82
N SER A 46 13.17 -11.23 -12.31
CA SER A 46 12.63 -12.58 -12.08
C SER A 46 11.55 -12.59 -10.99
N ASP A 47 10.67 -13.58 -11.01
CA ASP A 47 9.62 -13.70 -10.00
C ASP A 47 10.18 -13.87 -8.57
N LYS A 48 11.36 -14.48 -8.45
CA LYS A 48 12.07 -14.63 -7.17
C LYS A 48 12.52 -13.28 -6.62
N GLU A 49 13.07 -12.43 -7.48
CA GLU A 49 13.49 -11.07 -7.11
C GLU A 49 12.29 -10.16 -6.83
N LYS A 50 11.23 -10.26 -7.63
CA LYS A 50 9.96 -9.55 -7.40
C LYS A 50 9.37 -9.86 -6.04
N LYS A 51 9.40 -11.13 -5.64
CA LYS A 51 8.93 -11.56 -4.32
C LYS A 51 9.79 -10.97 -3.20
N SER A 52 11.12 -11.08 -3.30
CA SER A 52 12.04 -10.50 -2.31
C SER A 52 11.82 -9.00 -2.16
N TYR A 53 11.71 -8.28 -3.28
CA TYR A 53 11.53 -6.84 -3.30
C TYR A 53 10.17 -6.40 -2.72
N TYR A 54 9.11 -7.18 -2.98
CA TYR A 54 7.80 -6.96 -2.35
C TYR A 54 7.87 -7.14 -0.83
N ASP A 55 8.48 -8.23 -0.38
CA ASP A 55 8.58 -8.55 1.04
C ASP A 55 9.42 -7.49 1.79
N ASP A 56 10.51 -7.00 1.20
CA ASP A 56 11.33 -5.92 1.77
C ASP A 56 10.56 -4.61 1.92
N ILE A 57 9.80 -4.21 0.89
CA ILE A 57 9.01 -2.97 0.95
C ILE A 57 7.87 -3.09 1.95
N MET A 58 7.14 -4.20 1.95
CA MET A 58 6.05 -4.43 2.91
C MET A 58 6.57 -4.50 4.34
N LYS A 59 7.72 -5.12 4.56
CA LYS A 59 8.37 -5.15 5.89
C LYS A 59 8.70 -3.75 6.38
N ASN A 60 9.26 -2.89 5.54
CA ASN A 60 9.57 -1.50 5.90
C ASN A 60 8.31 -0.69 6.24
N ILE A 61 7.21 -0.89 5.49
CA ILE A 61 5.94 -0.19 5.72
C ILE A 61 5.25 -0.68 7.00
N LEU A 62 5.29 -1.98 7.27
CA LEU A 62 4.74 -2.56 8.49
C LEU A 62 5.60 -2.29 9.73
N SER A 63 6.93 -2.12 9.55
CA SER A 63 7.86 -1.80 10.63
C SER A 63 7.85 -0.34 11.04
N PHE A 64 7.16 0.54 10.31
CA PHE A 64 6.92 1.93 10.70
C PHE A 64 5.96 1.96 11.92
N LYS A 65 6.51 1.61 13.09
CA LYS A 65 5.88 1.68 14.42
C LYS A 65 5.88 3.10 14.99
N GLU A 66 6.62 4.04 14.39
CA GLU A 66 6.74 5.43 14.90
C GLU A 66 5.48 6.29 14.72
N LEU A 67 4.51 5.86 13.92
CA LEU A 67 3.22 6.57 13.80
C LEU A 67 2.26 6.34 14.99
N ASP A 68 2.54 5.35 15.84
CA ASP A 68 1.74 4.99 17.03
C ASP A 68 2.40 5.44 18.35
N GLN A 69 3.51 6.21 18.32
CA GLN A 69 4.09 6.77 19.55
C GLN A 69 3.34 8.03 19.99
N LYS A 70 2.37 7.85 20.90
CA LYS A 70 2.01 8.81 21.94
C LYS A 70 1.73 8.08 23.24
#